data_AF-A0A7U5MRW0-F1
#
_entry.id   AF-A0A7U5MRW0-F1
#
_cell.length_a   1.000
_cell.length_b   1.000
_cell.length_c   1.000
_cell.angle_alpha   90.00
_cell.angle_beta   90.00
_cell.angle_gamma   90.00
#
_symmetry.space_group_name_H-M   'P 1'
#
loop_
_entity.id
_entity.type
_entity.pdbx_description
1 polymer ?
#
loop_
_entity_poly.entity_id
_entity_poly.type
_entity_poly.pdbx_seq_one_letter_code
_entity_poly.pdbx_strand_id
1 'polypeptide(L)'
;MAAIVLELGEAPWAGVPCWSGRMQRWATFTVAVAYDCRYDTQVRPVMPGNPISRRALLAVAGARARYADYATGRNCRPSNERLAADTGYSVRTVQRADTVLRLLGVATEVLRGRQRTRAERLASWRVGDRHRGWASVWALHDHPQLTGLVYRLSPHPRSGPVRDKNSPMQVVTTGPGGPAGRRQRGATRRRAPDAGGAALASAWRADRHAPPWARRHSAAAWAGLLAGPAAHGWTPRDLTALIGDWTAVTGGRIPDNPHKPIGLLGAILAWYGRERLEARPAALEEAREAAERAAHAAHLAAQRAAHTEHARAREIGRRAVGGAGHTAARAAAAVAARRGAHKRTTAAAAEAATREAAVEAARGRPM
;
A
#
# COMPACT_ATOMS: atom_id res chain seq x y z
N MET A 1 -21.99 16.21 13.86
CA MET A 1 -22.95 15.17 14.27
C MET A 1 -22.28 13.82 14.15
N ALA A 2 -22.26 13.02 15.21
CA ALA A 2 -21.70 11.67 15.15
C ALA A 2 -22.61 10.79 14.27
N ALA A 3 -22.10 10.28 13.15
CA ALA A 3 -22.84 9.37 12.29
C ALA A 3 -22.48 7.93 12.67
N ILE A 4 -23.48 7.06 12.83
CA ILE A 4 -23.23 5.63 12.96
C ILE A 4 -22.87 5.11 11.57
N VAL A 5 -21.74 4.43 11.49
CA VAL A 5 -21.20 3.90 10.25
C VAL A 5 -21.40 2.39 10.25
N LEU A 6 -21.87 1.84 9.12
CA LEU A 6 -21.86 0.40 8.93
C LEU A 6 -20.42 -0.10 8.92
N GLU A 7 -20.08 -0.93 9.90
CA GLU A 7 -18.82 -1.67 9.98
C GLU A 7 -18.78 -2.77 8.91
N LEU A 8 -17.67 -2.84 8.18
CA LEU A 8 -17.52 -3.71 7.01
C LEU A 8 -16.66 -4.95 7.27
N GLY A 9 -16.20 -5.16 8.51
CA GLY A 9 -15.26 -6.23 8.89
C GLY A 9 -13.79 -5.85 8.69
N GLU A 10 -12.87 -6.80 8.87
CA GLU A 10 -11.42 -6.55 8.95
C GLU A 10 -10.76 -6.19 7.60
N ALA A 11 -11.22 -6.78 6.48
CA ALA A 11 -10.61 -6.57 5.16
C ALA A 11 -11.63 -6.47 4.01
N PRO A 12 -12.60 -5.53 4.07
CA PRO A 12 -13.71 -5.45 3.11
C PRO A 12 -13.27 -5.13 1.67
N TRP A 13 -12.05 -4.64 1.49
CA TRP A 13 -11.51 -4.22 0.20
C TRP A 13 -10.44 -5.19 -0.34
N ALA A 14 -10.29 -6.37 0.27
CA ALA A 14 -9.31 -7.36 -0.18
C ALA A 14 -9.53 -7.73 -1.66
N GLY A 15 -8.49 -7.61 -2.48
CA GLY A 15 -8.55 -7.88 -3.92
C GLY A 15 -9.22 -6.80 -4.78
N VAL A 16 -9.82 -5.76 -4.18
CA VAL A 16 -10.45 -4.67 -4.94
C VAL A 16 -9.45 -3.53 -5.16
N PRO A 17 -9.06 -3.24 -6.42
CA PRO A 17 -8.09 -2.19 -6.70
C PRO A 17 -8.64 -0.80 -6.33
N CYS A 18 -7.74 0.16 -6.17
CA CYS A 18 -8.12 1.58 -6.08
C CYS A 18 -8.25 2.17 -7.50
N TRP A 19 -9.03 3.23 -7.66
CA TRP A 19 -9.01 4.02 -8.91
C TRP A 19 -7.66 4.74 -9.12
N SER A 20 -7.26 4.95 -10.37
CA SER A 20 -6.13 5.83 -10.71
C SER A 20 -6.64 7.19 -11.17
N GLY A 21 -5.97 8.26 -10.74
CA GLY A 21 -6.30 9.64 -11.12
C GLY A 21 -7.64 10.21 -10.60
N ARG A 22 -8.24 9.54 -9.60
CA ARG A 22 -9.34 10.07 -8.76
C ARG A 22 -10.65 10.31 -9.51
N MET A 23 -11.60 10.97 -8.85
CA MET A 23 -12.98 11.22 -9.30
C MET A 23 -13.09 11.63 -10.77
N GLN A 24 -12.40 12.69 -11.19
CA GLN A 24 -12.53 13.23 -12.54
C GLN A 24 -12.07 12.22 -13.59
N ARG A 25 -10.86 11.66 -13.45
CA ARG A 25 -10.34 10.67 -14.41
C ARG A 25 -11.22 9.43 -14.46
N TRP A 26 -11.66 8.92 -13.31
CA TRP A 26 -12.49 7.74 -13.29
C TRP A 26 -13.82 7.97 -14.03
N ALA A 27 -14.54 9.05 -13.70
CA ALA A 27 -15.85 9.31 -14.27
C ALA A 27 -15.79 9.72 -15.75
N THR A 28 -14.83 10.55 -16.17
CA THR A 28 -14.80 11.08 -17.55
C THR A 28 -13.98 10.23 -18.52
N PHE A 29 -12.98 9.49 -18.01
CA PHE A 29 -12.08 8.70 -18.84
C PHE A 29 -12.29 7.21 -18.63
N THR A 30 -12.12 6.67 -17.42
CA THR A 30 -12.19 5.21 -17.19
C THR A 30 -13.56 4.65 -17.57
N VAL A 31 -14.65 5.24 -17.08
CA VAL A 31 -16.01 4.79 -17.38
C VAL A 31 -16.36 5.00 -18.85
N ALA A 32 -15.92 6.12 -19.44
CA ALA A 32 -16.16 6.43 -20.85
C ALA A 32 -15.50 5.41 -21.78
N VAL A 33 -14.20 5.15 -21.60
CA VAL A 33 -13.46 4.15 -22.37
C VAL A 33 -14.03 2.76 -22.15
N ALA A 34 -14.38 2.40 -20.91
CA ALA A 34 -15.00 1.10 -20.63
C ALA A 34 -16.32 0.92 -21.39
N TYR A 35 -17.16 1.96 -21.39
CA TYR A 35 -18.42 1.95 -22.12
C TYR A 35 -18.17 1.80 -23.62
N ASP A 36 -17.32 2.63 -24.20
CA ASP A 36 -17.06 2.66 -25.64
C ASP A 36 -16.44 1.34 -26.14
N CYS A 37 -15.60 0.69 -25.33
CA CYS A 37 -14.95 -0.57 -25.70
C CYS A 37 -15.79 -1.84 -25.46
N ARG A 38 -16.72 -1.83 -24.49
CA ARG A 38 -17.33 -3.08 -23.98
C ARG A 38 -18.84 -3.05 -23.87
N TYR A 39 -19.47 -1.88 -23.90
CA TYR A 39 -20.90 -1.79 -23.62
C TYR A 39 -21.73 -2.56 -24.63
N ASP A 40 -21.58 -2.29 -25.93
CA ASP A 40 -22.38 -2.96 -26.96
C ASP A 40 -22.05 -4.44 -27.13
N THR A 41 -20.79 -4.84 -26.93
CA THR A 41 -20.33 -6.22 -27.18
C THR A 41 -20.46 -7.15 -25.98
N GLN A 42 -20.32 -6.64 -24.73
CA GLN A 42 -20.25 -7.48 -23.52
C GLN A 42 -21.36 -7.18 -22.52
N VAL A 43 -21.78 -5.92 -22.37
CA VAL A 43 -22.74 -5.53 -21.31
C VAL A 43 -24.18 -5.54 -21.82
N ARG A 44 -24.45 -4.94 -22.97
CA ARG A 44 -25.78 -4.83 -23.55
C ARG A 44 -26.44 -6.19 -23.82
N PRO A 45 -25.73 -7.23 -24.32
CA PRO A 45 -26.33 -8.55 -24.54
C PRO A 45 -26.85 -9.22 -23.26
N VAL A 46 -26.20 -8.96 -22.11
CA VAL A 46 -26.60 -9.52 -20.80
C VAL A 46 -27.62 -8.63 -20.07
N MET A 47 -28.08 -7.53 -20.70
CA MET A 47 -29.10 -6.61 -20.17
C MET A 47 -30.27 -6.40 -21.17
N PRO A 48 -30.96 -7.48 -21.61
CA PRO A 48 -32.02 -7.39 -22.60
C PRO A 48 -33.17 -6.48 -22.11
N GLY A 49 -33.66 -5.61 -23.00
CA GLY A 49 -34.76 -4.67 -22.68
C GLY A 49 -34.43 -3.58 -21.67
N ASN A 50 -33.15 -3.43 -21.27
CA ASN A 50 -32.74 -2.51 -20.21
C ASN A 50 -31.54 -1.61 -20.57
N PRO A 51 -31.49 -0.99 -21.78
CA PRO A 51 -30.33 -0.20 -22.19
C PRO A 51 -30.21 1.11 -21.40
N ILE A 52 -28.98 1.62 -21.31
CA ILE A 52 -28.64 2.95 -20.83
C ILE A 52 -27.83 3.71 -21.87
N SER A 53 -28.05 5.02 -21.98
CA SER A 53 -27.22 5.88 -22.83
C SER A 53 -25.89 6.20 -22.17
N ARG A 54 -24.86 6.39 -22.99
CA ARG A 54 -23.53 6.85 -22.55
C ARG A 54 -23.60 8.09 -21.66
N ARG A 55 -24.40 9.08 -22.06
CA ARG A 55 -24.58 10.34 -21.32
C ARG A 55 -25.16 10.11 -19.93
N ALA A 56 -26.19 9.27 -19.82
CA ALA A 56 -26.80 8.96 -18.52
C ALA A 56 -25.84 8.20 -17.61
N LEU A 57 -25.09 7.23 -18.16
CA LEU A 57 -24.08 6.49 -17.40
C LEU A 57 -23.01 7.42 -16.84
N LEU A 58 -22.43 8.30 -17.68
CA LEU A 58 -21.36 9.21 -17.26
C LEU A 58 -21.84 10.22 -16.21
N ALA A 59 -23.08 10.71 -16.32
CA ALA A 59 -23.67 11.59 -15.33
C ALA A 59 -23.83 10.89 -13.97
N VAL A 60 -24.37 9.66 -13.95
CA VAL A 60 -24.52 8.87 -12.72
C VAL A 60 -23.15 8.49 -12.13
N ALA A 61 -22.19 8.10 -12.97
CA ALA A 61 -20.82 7.82 -12.54
C ALA A 61 -20.18 9.06 -11.89
N GLY A 62 -20.29 10.23 -12.53
CA GLY A 62 -19.79 11.49 -11.98
C GLY A 62 -20.40 11.84 -10.63
N ALA A 63 -21.73 11.68 -10.48
CA ALA A 63 -22.40 11.90 -9.20
C ALA A 63 -21.94 10.90 -8.13
N ARG A 64 -21.87 9.61 -8.46
CA ARG A 64 -21.43 8.53 -7.56
C ARG A 64 -20.00 8.75 -7.07
N ALA A 65 -19.11 9.19 -7.96
CA ALA A 65 -17.71 9.44 -7.65
C ALA A 65 -17.49 10.55 -6.61
N ARG A 66 -18.44 11.48 -6.43
CA ARG A 66 -18.38 12.52 -5.39
C ARG A 66 -18.54 11.97 -3.97
N TYR A 67 -19.10 10.77 -3.82
CA TYR A 67 -19.35 10.11 -2.54
C TYR A 67 -18.27 9.10 -2.16
N ALA A 68 -17.32 8.85 -3.06
CA ALA A 68 -16.21 7.94 -2.81
C ALA A 68 -15.07 8.64 -2.07
N ASP A 69 -14.29 7.88 -1.33
CA ASP A 69 -13.03 8.33 -0.76
C ASP A 69 -12.13 8.85 -1.88
N TYR A 70 -11.64 10.08 -1.71
CA TYR A 70 -10.94 10.80 -2.76
C TYR A 70 -9.64 10.10 -3.20
N ALA A 71 -8.92 9.50 -2.26
CA ALA A 71 -7.64 8.86 -2.54
C ALA A 71 -7.81 7.49 -3.18
N THR A 72 -8.79 6.70 -2.73
CA THR A 72 -8.89 5.27 -3.05
C THR A 72 -10.06 4.91 -3.96
N GLY A 73 -11.12 5.73 -4.01
CA GLY A 73 -12.36 5.42 -4.72
C GLY A 73 -13.28 4.47 -3.94
N ARG A 74 -12.91 4.12 -2.72
CA ARG A 74 -13.63 3.21 -1.84
C ARG A 74 -14.66 3.95 -0.99
N ASN A 75 -15.39 3.21 -0.17
CA ASN A 75 -16.33 3.77 0.79
C ASN A 75 -17.43 4.67 0.16
N CYS A 76 -17.80 4.39 -1.10
CA CYS A 76 -18.85 5.12 -1.80
C CYS A 76 -20.23 4.61 -1.33
N ARG A 77 -20.99 5.44 -0.60
CA ARG A 77 -22.27 5.05 0.03
C ARG A 77 -23.48 5.93 -0.30
N PRO A 78 -23.66 6.48 -1.52
CA PRO A 78 -24.87 7.21 -1.84
C PRO A 78 -26.07 6.25 -1.98
N SER A 79 -27.27 6.70 -1.59
CA SER A 79 -28.49 5.99 -1.94
C SER A 79 -28.87 6.25 -3.40
N ASN A 80 -29.67 5.38 -3.99
CA ASN A 80 -30.10 5.53 -5.38
C ASN A 80 -31.03 6.73 -5.55
N GLU A 81 -31.84 7.04 -4.54
CA GLU A 81 -32.67 8.25 -4.49
C GLU A 81 -31.80 9.51 -4.45
N ARG A 82 -30.67 9.45 -3.73
CA ARG A 82 -29.74 10.58 -3.68
C ARG A 82 -29.06 10.82 -5.02
N LEU A 83 -28.57 9.76 -5.67
CA LEU A 83 -27.99 9.86 -7.01
C LEU A 83 -29.01 10.33 -8.06
N ALA A 84 -30.26 9.88 -7.94
CA ALA A 84 -31.35 10.33 -8.78
C ALA A 84 -31.57 11.84 -8.62
N ALA A 85 -31.62 12.33 -7.38
CA ALA A 85 -31.73 13.76 -7.09
C ALA A 85 -30.54 14.58 -7.60
N ASP A 86 -29.31 14.08 -7.41
CA ASP A 86 -28.09 14.80 -7.84
C ASP A 86 -27.91 14.85 -9.37
N THR A 87 -28.52 13.91 -10.10
CA THR A 87 -28.36 13.81 -11.57
C THR A 87 -29.59 14.21 -12.37
N GLY A 88 -30.75 14.32 -11.73
CA GLY A 88 -32.05 14.54 -12.39
C GLY A 88 -32.60 13.32 -13.12
N TYR A 89 -31.98 12.14 -13.00
CA TYR A 89 -32.49 10.89 -13.59
C TYR A 89 -33.39 10.13 -12.61
N SER A 90 -34.21 9.23 -13.13
CA SER A 90 -35.03 8.34 -12.30
C SER A 90 -34.17 7.33 -11.53
N VAL A 91 -34.67 6.86 -10.38
CA VAL A 91 -34.04 5.80 -9.59
C VAL A 91 -33.78 4.54 -10.43
N ARG A 92 -34.69 4.22 -11.36
CA ARG A 92 -34.52 3.09 -12.28
C ARG A 92 -33.32 3.27 -13.22
N THR A 93 -33.06 4.50 -13.70
CA THR A 93 -31.87 4.80 -14.51
C THR A 93 -30.59 4.69 -13.68
N VAL A 94 -30.60 5.09 -12.41
CA VAL A 94 -29.46 4.89 -11.50
C VAL A 94 -29.17 3.40 -11.30
N GLN A 95 -30.21 2.59 -11.03
CA GLN A 95 -30.06 1.14 -10.88
C GLN A 95 -29.49 0.47 -12.15
N ARG A 96 -29.92 0.93 -13.34
CA ARG A 96 -29.34 0.52 -14.63
C ARG A 96 -27.86 0.88 -14.70
N ALA A 97 -27.51 2.13 -14.36
CA ALA A 97 -26.13 2.59 -14.37
C ALA A 97 -25.26 1.76 -13.43
N ASP A 98 -25.72 1.46 -12.22
CA ASP A 98 -24.98 0.64 -11.25
C ASP A 98 -24.73 -0.78 -11.75
N THR A 99 -25.73 -1.36 -12.42
CA THR A 99 -25.60 -2.66 -13.07
C THR A 99 -24.52 -2.60 -14.16
N VAL A 100 -24.56 -1.57 -15.00
CA VAL A 100 -23.59 -1.36 -16.08
C VAL A 100 -22.18 -1.11 -15.55
N LEU A 101 -22.00 -0.28 -14.51
CA LEU A 101 -20.70 -0.03 -13.90
C LEU A 101 -20.07 -1.32 -13.35
N ARG A 102 -20.89 -2.21 -12.78
CA ARG A 102 -20.46 -3.52 -12.31
C ARG A 102 -20.05 -4.44 -13.45
N LEU A 103 -20.86 -4.52 -14.50
CA LEU A 103 -20.59 -5.38 -15.67
C LEU A 103 -19.40 -4.89 -16.50
N LEU A 104 -19.19 -3.57 -16.57
CA LEU A 104 -17.98 -2.98 -17.15
C LEU A 104 -16.71 -3.24 -16.31
N GLY A 105 -16.87 -3.71 -15.06
CA GLY A 105 -15.79 -3.99 -14.12
C GLY A 105 -15.02 -2.73 -13.69
N VAL A 106 -15.73 -1.59 -13.59
CA VAL A 106 -15.18 -0.31 -13.11
C VAL A 106 -15.71 0.08 -11.73
N ALA A 107 -16.64 -0.71 -11.19
CA ALA A 107 -17.13 -0.58 -9.83
C ALA A 107 -17.51 -1.96 -9.25
N THR A 108 -17.17 -2.17 -7.98
CA THR A 108 -17.54 -3.37 -7.23
C THR A 108 -18.47 -2.98 -6.08
N GLU A 109 -19.63 -3.64 -5.98
CA GLU A 109 -20.48 -3.55 -4.79
C GLU A 109 -19.90 -4.51 -3.75
N VAL A 110 -19.25 -3.94 -2.74
CA VAL A 110 -18.57 -4.70 -1.68
C VAL A 110 -19.57 -5.22 -0.66
N LEU A 111 -20.58 -4.42 -0.36
CA LEU A 111 -21.66 -4.82 0.51
C LEU A 111 -22.98 -4.31 -0.06
N ARG A 112 -23.92 -5.24 -0.24
CA ARG A 112 -25.26 -4.90 -0.71
C ARG A 112 -26.07 -4.23 0.38
N GLY A 113 -26.74 -3.14 0.02
CA GLY A 113 -27.60 -2.41 0.95
C GLY A 113 -28.64 -3.32 1.60
N ARG A 114 -28.85 -3.15 2.91
CA ARG A 114 -29.77 -3.96 3.71
C ARG A 114 -30.53 -3.12 4.71
N GLN A 115 -31.64 -3.63 5.22
CA GLN A 115 -32.34 -3.00 6.34
C GLN A 115 -31.47 -3.01 7.60
N ARG A 116 -31.61 -1.97 8.43
CA ARG A 116 -30.91 -1.89 9.71
C ARG A 116 -31.50 -2.90 10.69
N THR A 117 -30.65 -3.54 11.48
CA THR A 117 -31.11 -4.39 12.59
C THR A 117 -31.75 -3.54 13.68
N ARG A 118 -32.52 -4.14 14.60
CA ARG A 118 -33.12 -3.43 15.73
C ARG A 118 -32.07 -2.67 16.55
N ALA A 119 -30.92 -3.30 16.81
CA ALA A 119 -29.81 -2.68 17.54
C ALA A 119 -29.24 -1.47 16.78
N GLU A 120 -28.97 -1.62 15.49
CA GLU A 120 -28.48 -0.52 14.63
C GLU A 120 -29.47 0.63 14.56
N ARG A 121 -30.79 0.35 14.52
CA ARG A 121 -31.84 1.38 14.54
C ARG A 121 -31.90 2.13 15.86
N LEU A 122 -31.83 1.44 17.00
CA LEU A 122 -31.81 2.07 18.32
C LEU A 122 -30.57 2.95 18.49
N ALA A 123 -29.41 2.49 18.01
CA ALA A 123 -28.20 3.30 17.99
C ALA A 123 -28.37 4.53 17.09
N SER A 124 -28.88 4.36 15.85
CA SER A 124 -29.15 5.44 14.89
C SER A 124 -30.08 6.51 15.46
N TRP A 125 -31.12 6.09 16.19
CA TRP A 125 -32.04 7.00 16.87
C TRP A 125 -31.35 7.89 17.91
N ARG A 126 -30.39 7.36 18.67
CA ARG A 126 -29.64 8.14 19.67
C ARG A 126 -28.82 9.28 19.05
N VAL A 127 -28.44 9.15 17.77
CA VAL A 127 -27.69 10.18 17.02
C VAL A 127 -28.58 10.96 16.04
N GLY A 128 -29.90 10.77 16.09
CA GLY A 128 -30.87 11.50 15.26
C GLY A 128 -31.05 10.99 13.83
N ASP A 129 -30.47 9.83 13.48
CA ASP A 129 -30.60 9.22 12.15
C ASP A 129 -31.87 8.35 12.07
N ARG A 130 -32.80 8.76 11.19
CA ARG A 130 -34.10 8.10 10.97
C ARG A 130 -34.16 7.21 9.72
N HIS A 131 -33.04 6.96 9.04
CA HIS A 131 -33.01 6.10 7.86
C HIS A 131 -33.33 4.64 8.22
N ARG A 132 -34.12 3.98 7.35
CA ARG A 132 -34.60 2.60 7.57
C ARG A 132 -33.54 1.53 7.28
N GLY A 133 -32.63 1.79 6.33
CA GLY A 133 -31.64 0.83 5.87
C GLY A 133 -30.28 1.47 5.55
N TRP A 134 -29.28 0.61 5.37
CA TRP A 134 -27.97 0.96 4.86
C TRP A 134 -27.98 0.97 3.33
N ALA A 135 -27.40 2.01 2.75
CA ALA A 135 -27.09 2.03 1.33
C ALA A 135 -26.01 0.99 1.00
N SER A 136 -26.01 0.52 -0.24
CA SER A 136 -24.93 -0.31 -0.79
C SER A 136 -23.58 0.41 -0.68
N VAL A 137 -22.54 -0.35 -0.37
CA VAL A 137 -21.17 0.15 -0.29
C VAL A 137 -20.41 -0.26 -1.54
N TRP A 138 -19.88 0.74 -2.24
CA TRP A 138 -19.18 0.56 -3.50
C TRP A 138 -17.70 0.93 -3.38
N ALA A 139 -16.89 0.21 -4.15
CA ALA A 139 -15.54 0.58 -4.52
C ALA A 139 -15.49 0.90 -6.01
N LEU A 140 -15.07 2.11 -6.32
CA LEU A 140 -14.86 2.61 -7.68
C LEU A 140 -13.39 2.41 -8.03
N HIS A 141 -13.13 1.72 -9.13
CA HIS A 141 -11.77 1.32 -9.48
C HIS A 141 -11.57 1.29 -10.99
N ASP A 142 -10.31 1.22 -11.42
CA ASP A 142 -10.01 0.98 -12.82
C ASP A 142 -10.10 -0.52 -13.13
N HIS A 143 -10.37 -0.83 -14.39
CA HIS A 143 -10.31 -2.19 -14.87
C HIS A 143 -8.87 -2.51 -15.32
N PRO A 144 -8.16 -3.48 -14.71
CA PRO A 144 -6.75 -3.75 -15.01
C PRO A 144 -6.48 -4.00 -16.51
N GLN A 145 -7.38 -4.72 -17.18
CA GLN A 145 -7.26 -4.98 -18.63
C GLN A 145 -7.49 -3.72 -19.49
N LEU A 146 -8.36 -2.78 -19.07
CA LEU A 146 -8.55 -1.51 -19.78
C LEU A 146 -7.37 -0.57 -19.54
N THR A 147 -6.79 -0.59 -18.34
CA THR A 147 -5.56 0.15 -18.05
C THR A 147 -4.43 -0.28 -18.99
N GLY A 148 -4.26 -1.59 -19.23
CA GLY A 148 -3.32 -2.10 -20.22
C GLY A 148 -3.64 -1.68 -21.66
N LEU A 149 -4.93 -1.65 -22.04
CA LEU A 149 -5.35 -1.23 -23.38
C LEU A 149 -5.15 0.28 -23.61
N VAL A 150 -5.46 1.11 -22.62
CA VAL A 150 -5.28 2.57 -22.63
C VAL A 150 -3.80 2.94 -22.76
N TYR A 151 -2.92 2.29 -21.99
CA TYR A 151 -1.48 2.53 -22.10
C TYR A 151 -0.90 2.02 -23.43
N ARG A 152 -1.48 0.98 -24.04
CA ARG A 152 -1.14 0.54 -25.40
C ARG A 152 -1.63 1.51 -26.48
N LEU A 153 -2.79 2.14 -26.30
CA LEU A 153 -3.36 3.15 -27.19
C LEU A 153 -2.72 4.53 -27.04
N SER A 154 -1.82 4.69 -26.08
CA SER A 154 -0.94 5.85 -25.96
C SER A 154 0.50 5.49 -26.39
N PRO A 155 0.76 5.12 -27.66
CA PRO A 155 2.11 5.16 -28.16
C PRO A 155 2.45 6.63 -28.29
N HIS A 156 2.99 7.22 -27.24
CA HIS A 156 3.80 8.41 -27.43
C HIS A 156 5.16 7.85 -27.83
N PRO A 157 5.53 7.83 -29.13
CA PRO A 157 6.92 7.56 -29.48
C PRO A 157 7.73 8.66 -28.80
N ARG A 158 8.43 8.27 -27.75
CA ARG A 158 9.47 9.09 -27.13
C ARG A 158 10.60 9.12 -28.16
N SER A 159 10.53 10.10 -29.06
CA SER A 159 11.36 10.32 -30.26
C SER A 159 11.00 9.47 -31.50
N GLY A 160 10.55 10.15 -32.55
CA GLY A 160 10.41 9.66 -33.94
C GLY A 160 10.65 10.83 -34.90
N PRO A 161 11.00 10.61 -36.18
CA PRO A 161 11.63 11.61 -37.05
C PRO A 161 10.68 12.65 -37.65
N VAL A 162 9.43 12.73 -37.18
CA VAL A 162 8.43 13.65 -37.72
C VAL A 162 8.50 14.94 -36.90
N ARG A 163 9.23 15.93 -37.41
CA ARG A 163 9.04 17.34 -37.03
C ARG A 163 7.58 17.70 -37.26
N ASP A 164 6.93 18.27 -36.24
CA ASP A 164 5.64 18.95 -36.40
C ASP A 164 5.75 19.99 -37.51
N LYS A 165 5.25 19.65 -38.70
CA LYS A 165 4.99 20.61 -39.75
C LYS A 165 3.60 21.17 -39.48
N ASN A 166 3.55 22.45 -39.12
CA ASN A 166 2.30 23.19 -39.01
C ASN A 166 1.52 23.00 -40.31
N SER A 167 0.26 22.56 -40.20
CA SER A 167 -0.63 22.37 -41.33
C SER A 167 -0.85 23.70 -42.07
N PRO A 168 -0.79 23.74 -43.41
CA PRO A 168 -0.94 24.97 -44.20
C PRO A 168 -2.36 25.57 -44.19
N MET A 169 -3.32 24.97 -43.47
CA MET A 169 -4.71 25.45 -43.39
C MET A 169 -5.05 26.22 -42.10
N GLN A 170 -4.10 26.49 -41.22
CA GLN A 170 -4.32 27.41 -40.10
C GLN A 170 -3.87 28.83 -40.49
N VAL A 171 -4.76 29.55 -41.18
CA VAL A 171 -4.67 31.01 -41.29
C VAL A 171 -5.02 31.59 -39.93
N VAL A 172 -4.03 31.75 -39.07
CA VAL A 172 -4.12 32.65 -37.91
C VAL A 172 -3.86 34.05 -38.46
N THR A 173 -4.91 34.87 -38.50
CA THR A 173 -4.85 36.28 -38.92
C THR A 173 -4.12 37.13 -37.86
N THR A 174 -2.83 36.92 -37.73
CA THR A 174 -1.88 37.89 -37.17
C THR A 174 -0.60 37.76 -37.99
N GLY A 175 -0.37 38.71 -38.90
CA GLY A 175 0.86 38.74 -39.68
C GLY A 175 2.08 38.82 -38.77
N PRO A 176 3.17 38.06 -39.04
CA PRO A 176 4.38 38.17 -38.27
C PRO A 176 5.06 39.49 -38.61
N GLY A 177 4.89 40.50 -37.75
CA GLY A 177 5.70 41.70 -37.78
C GLY A 177 7.18 41.31 -37.64
N GLY A 178 8.00 41.75 -38.60
CA GLY A 178 9.42 41.41 -38.69
C GLY A 178 10.25 41.84 -37.46
N PRO A 179 11.43 41.25 -37.25
CA PRO A 179 12.22 41.35 -36.03
C PRO A 179 13.07 42.64 -35.96
N ALA A 180 12.47 43.78 -36.30
CA ALA A 180 13.13 45.08 -36.22
C ALA A 180 12.11 46.15 -35.79
N GLY A 181 11.59 46.02 -34.58
CA GLY A 181 10.68 46.97 -33.96
C GLY A 181 11.21 47.45 -32.63
N ARG A 182 11.44 48.75 -32.52
CA ARG A 182 12.01 49.52 -31.40
C ARG A 182 11.16 49.44 -30.12
N ARG A 183 11.06 48.27 -29.49
CA ARG A 183 10.54 48.09 -28.13
C ARG A 183 11.55 47.28 -27.32
N GLN A 184 12.45 48.02 -26.66
CA GLN A 184 13.36 47.48 -25.67
C GLN A 184 12.56 46.82 -24.53
N ARG A 185 13.02 45.64 -24.09
CA ARG A 185 12.46 44.74 -23.07
C ARG A 185 11.44 43.72 -23.56
N GLY A 186 11.87 42.84 -24.47
CA GLY A 186 11.27 41.51 -24.58
C GLY A 186 11.41 40.78 -23.23
N ALA A 187 10.36 40.04 -22.82
CA ALA A 187 10.37 39.28 -21.58
C ALA A 187 11.60 38.35 -21.56
N THR A 188 12.46 38.49 -20.55
CA THR A 188 13.57 37.57 -20.33
C THR A 188 13.02 36.15 -20.29
N ARG A 189 13.52 35.28 -21.17
CA ARG A 189 13.15 33.85 -21.17
C ARG A 189 13.33 33.33 -19.74
N ARG A 190 12.27 32.82 -19.13
CA ARG A 190 12.32 32.26 -17.78
C ARG A 190 13.38 31.16 -17.76
N ARG A 191 14.35 31.26 -16.85
CA ARG A 191 15.39 30.24 -16.67
C ARG A 191 14.70 28.90 -16.39
N ALA A 192 15.12 27.85 -17.08
CA ALA A 192 14.58 26.52 -16.84
C ALA A 192 14.78 26.14 -15.35
N PRO A 193 13.82 25.46 -14.71
CA PRO A 193 13.98 24.99 -13.33
C PRO A 193 15.22 24.09 -13.20
N ASP A 194 15.93 24.20 -12.09
CA ASP A 194 17.09 23.35 -11.81
C ASP A 194 16.71 21.87 -11.83
N ALA A 195 17.39 21.06 -12.65
CA ALA A 195 17.03 19.67 -12.87
C ALA A 195 17.26 18.80 -11.63
N GLY A 196 18.33 19.06 -10.87
CA GLY A 196 18.64 18.34 -9.64
C GLY A 196 17.62 18.63 -8.53
N GLY A 197 17.34 19.91 -8.29
CA GLY A 197 16.31 20.35 -7.35
C GLY A 197 14.92 19.85 -7.74
N ALA A 198 14.58 19.81 -9.05
CA ALA A 198 13.31 19.26 -9.52
C ALA A 198 13.20 17.74 -9.30
N ALA A 199 14.30 16.99 -9.45
CA ALA A 199 14.34 15.55 -9.18
C ALA A 199 14.16 15.27 -7.68
N LEU A 200 14.90 15.97 -6.82
CA LEU A 200 14.76 15.88 -5.35
C LEU A 200 13.35 16.26 -4.91
N ALA A 201 12.79 17.34 -5.46
CA ALA A 201 11.41 17.75 -5.19
C ALA A 201 10.39 16.67 -5.59
N SER A 202 10.61 16.00 -6.73
CA SER A 202 9.72 14.95 -7.21
C SER A 202 9.76 13.72 -6.30
N ALA A 203 10.96 13.30 -5.90
CA ALA A 203 11.16 12.20 -4.96
C ALA A 203 10.54 12.53 -3.59
N TRP A 204 10.78 13.73 -3.06
CA TRP A 204 10.22 14.16 -1.78
C TRP A 204 8.69 14.25 -1.80
N ARG A 205 8.10 14.74 -2.89
CA ARG A 205 6.63 14.75 -3.05
C ARG A 205 6.02 13.35 -3.15
N ALA A 206 6.78 12.36 -3.58
CA ALA A 206 6.34 10.96 -3.63
C ALA A 206 6.51 10.23 -2.30
N ASP A 207 7.45 10.69 -1.46
CA ASP A 207 7.76 10.09 -0.17
C ASP A 207 6.54 10.03 0.76
N ARG A 208 6.42 8.93 1.52
CA ARG A 208 5.29 8.69 2.44
C ARG A 208 5.37 9.54 3.71
N HIS A 209 6.58 9.94 4.11
CA HIS A 209 6.86 10.72 5.31
C HIS A 209 6.89 12.23 5.05
N ALA A 210 6.89 12.65 3.77
CA ALA A 210 6.81 14.06 3.43
C ALA A 210 5.46 14.69 3.85
N PRO A 211 5.48 15.90 4.40
CA PRO A 211 4.27 16.56 4.87
C PRO A 211 3.29 16.85 3.73
N PRO A 212 1.97 16.86 3.97
CA PRO A 212 0.96 17.01 2.92
C PRO A 212 1.14 18.27 2.07
N TRP A 213 1.61 19.36 2.67
CA TRP A 213 1.82 20.63 1.98
C TRP A 213 2.95 20.61 0.93
N ALA A 214 3.89 19.66 1.00
CA ALA A 214 4.92 19.49 -0.03
C ALA A 214 4.30 19.16 -1.40
N ARG A 215 3.17 18.43 -1.42
CA ARG A 215 2.49 17.97 -2.64
C ARG A 215 1.65 19.05 -3.32
N ARG A 216 1.34 20.15 -2.61
CA ARG A 216 0.51 21.27 -3.11
C ARG A 216 1.18 22.05 -4.24
N HIS A 217 2.50 22.12 -4.24
CA HIS A 217 3.28 22.80 -5.27
C HIS A 217 3.94 21.80 -6.22
N SER A 218 4.19 22.23 -7.46
CA SER A 218 4.85 21.42 -8.47
C SER A 218 6.33 21.24 -8.13
N ALA A 219 6.96 20.17 -8.63
CA ALA A 219 8.39 19.97 -8.47
C ALA A 219 9.21 21.16 -9.00
N ALA A 220 8.77 21.78 -10.10
CA ALA A 220 9.38 22.99 -10.65
C ALA A 220 9.31 24.20 -9.69
N ALA A 221 8.26 24.33 -8.89
CA ALA A 221 8.14 25.39 -7.90
C ALA A 221 9.11 25.22 -6.71
N TRP A 222 9.50 23.98 -6.41
CA TRP A 222 10.49 23.66 -5.38
C TRP A 222 11.93 23.67 -5.90
N ALA A 223 12.13 23.50 -7.22
CA ALA A 223 13.42 23.25 -7.84
C ALA A 223 14.50 24.26 -7.47
N GLY A 224 14.18 25.56 -7.49
CA GLY A 224 15.16 26.61 -7.14
C GLY A 224 15.59 26.58 -5.68
N LEU A 225 14.68 26.20 -4.78
CA LEU A 225 14.96 26.10 -3.35
C LEU A 225 15.81 24.87 -3.01
N LEU A 226 15.56 23.77 -3.72
CA LEU A 226 16.19 22.47 -3.48
C LEU A 226 17.44 22.22 -4.33
N ALA A 227 17.83 23.15 -5.20
CA ALA A 227 19.02 23.03 -6.05
C ALA A 227 20.31 22.83 -5.22
N GLY A 228 20.51 23.64 -4.17
CA GLY A 228 21.65 23.50 -3.26
C GLY A 228 21.67 22.15 -2.53
N PRO A 229 20.61 21.77 -1.79
CA PRO A 229 20.47 20.45 -1.18
C PRO A 229 20.72 19.29 -2.17
N ALA A 230 20.16 19.37 -3.38
CA ALA A 230 20.33 18.34 -4.40
C ALA A 230 21.79 18.21 -4.87
N ALA A 231 22.52 19.32 -4.98
CA ALA A 231 23.94 19.30 -5.33
C ALA A 231 24.80 18.58 -4.26
N HIS A 232 24.40 18.63 -3.00
CA HIS A 232 25.03 17.90 -1.89
C HIS A 232 24.45 16.49 -1.67
N GLY A 233 23.72 15.95 -2.64
CA GLY A 233 23.22 14.58 -2.60
C GLY A 233 22.13 14.33 -1.57
N TRP A 234 21.37 15.37 -1.19
CA TRP A 234 20.25 15.20 -0.25
C TRP A 234 19.17 14.29 -0.82
N THR A 235 18.54 13.56 0.09
CA THR A 235 17.42 12.66 -0.18
C THR A 235 16.11 13.23 0.37
N PRO A 236 14.95 12.66 -0.03
CA PRO A 236 13.67 12.97 0.61
C PRO A 236 13.65 12.81 2.14
N ARG A 237 14.46 11.87 2.65
CA ARG A 237 14.56 11.59 4.08
C ARG A 237 15.29 12.70 4.81
N ASP A 238 16.35 13.24 4.21
CA ASP A 238 17.08 14.41 4.73
C ASP A 238 16.15 15.63 4.89
N LEU A 239 15.28 15.88 3.90
CA LEU A 239 14.31 16.98 3.98
C LEU A 239 13.28 16.77 5.09
N THR A 240 12.83 15.53 5.30
CA THR A 240 11.85 15.21 6.34
C THR A 240 12.48 15.26 7.73
N ALA A 241 13.71 14.75 7.87
CA ALA A 241 14.50 14.84 9.10
C ALA A 241 14.74 16.30 9.48
N LEU A 242 15.16 17.14 8.51
CA LEU A 242 15.36 18.56 8.73
C LEU A 242 14.11 19.29 9.26
N ILE A 243 12.94 18.98 8.70
CA ILE A 243 11.68 19.54 9.17
C ILE A 243 11.39 19.11 10.61
N GLY A 244 11.66 17.84 10.94
CA GLY A 244 11.57 17.31 12.29
C GLY A 244 12.49 18.05 13.27
N ASP A 245 13.78 18.18 12.92
CA ASP A 245 14.78 18.88 13.74
C ASP A 245 14.39 20.33 13.98
N TRP A 246 13.93 21.03 12.94
CA TRP A 246 13.45 22.39 13.05
C TRP A 246 12.27 22.49 14.03
N THR A 247 11.29 21.59 13.96
CA THR A 247 10.16 21.59 14.91
C THR A 247 10.58 21.23 16.33
N ALA A 248 11.54 20.32 16.50
CA ALA A 248 12.06 19.92 17.80
C ALA A 248 12.80 21.06 18.48
N VAL A 249 13.62 21.81 17.73
CA VAL A 249 14.43 22.92 18.27
C VAL A 249 13.61 24.18 18.49
N THR A 250 12.70 24.52 17.57
CA THR A 250 11.88 25.74 17.70
C THR A 250 10.65 25.56 18.59
N GLY A 251 10.33 24.32 18.98
CA GLY A 251 9.14 23.99 19.78
C GLY A 251 7.81 24.24 19.06
N GLY A 252 7.85 24.58 17.76
CA GLY A 252 6.68 24.97 16.97
C GLY A 252 6.04 23.78 16.26
N ARG A 253 4.72 23.67 16.33
CA ARG A 253 3.95 22.73 15.50
C ARG A 253 3.75 23.33 14.11
N ILE A 254 4.25 22.67 13.06
CA ILE A 254 3.92 23.04 11.68
C ILE A 254 2.48 22.59 11.38
N PRO A 255 1.59 23.50 10.94
CA PRO A 255 0.27 23.11 10.47
C PRO A 255 0.37 22.23 9.21
N ASP A 256 -0.55 21.27 9.06
CA ASP A 256 -0.63 20.44 7.84
C ASP A 256 -0.85 21.28 6.57
N ASN A 257 -1.39 22.49 6.73
CA ASN A 257 -1.67 23.44 5.67
C ASN A 257 -1.11 24.84 5.96
N PRO A 258 0.22 25.05 5.84
CA PRO A 258 0.82 26.36 6.06
C PRO A 258 0.40 27.34 4.96
N HIS A 259 0.25 28.61 5.33
CA HIS A 259 -0.16 29.68 4.42
C HIS A 259 0.88 29.93 3.31
N LYS A 260 2.18 29.81 3.63
CA LYS A 260 3.29 29.96 2.69
C LYS A 260 4.25 28.76 2.75
N PRO A 261 3.90 27.60 2.15
CA PRO A 261 4.73 26.39 2.24
C PRO A 261 6.14 26.55 1.66
N ILE A 262 6.28 27.24 0.52
CA ILE A 262 7.57 27.50 -0.11
C ILE A 262 8.44 28.41 0.76
N GLY A 263 7.85 29.46 1.32
CA GLY A 263 8.55 30.36 2.24
C GLY A 263 8.96 29.68 3.55
N LEU A 264 8.10 28.81 4.09
CA LEU A 264 8.39 28.02 5.28
C LEU A 264 9.61 27.12 5.05
N LEU A 265 9.62 26.32 3.98
CA LEU A 265 10.77 25.47 3.68
C LEU A 265 12.04 26.29 3.44
N GLY A 266 11.92 27.46 2.82
CA GLY A 266 13.03 28.39 2.69
C GLY A 266 13.57 28.90 4.01
N ALA A 267 12.70 29.20 4.98
CA ALA A 267 13.10 29.58 6.34
C ALA A 267 13.78 28.43 7.09
N ILE A 268 13.27 27.20 6.93
CA ILE A 268 13.86 25.99 7.52
C ILE A 268 15.27 25.74 6.94
N LEU A 269 15.45 25.86 5.63
CA LEU A 269 16.77 25.73 4.98
C LEU A 269 17.72 26.87 5.35
N ALA A 270 17.20 28.09 5.52
CA ALA A 270 18.00 29.21 6.01
C ALA A 270 18.45 29.00 7.46
N TRP A 271 17.57 28.47 8.31
CA TRP A 271 17.90 28.08 9.69
C TRP A 271 18.97 26.97 9.74
N TYR A 272 18.88 25.99 8.84
CA TYR A 272 19.89 24.94 8.73
C TYR A 272 21.27 25.50 8.34
N GLY A 273 21.28 26.56 7.54
CA GLY A 273 22.48 27.24 7.06
C GLY A 273 22.98 26.69 5.74
N ARG A 274 23.30 27.58 4.79
CA ARG A 274 23.80 27.21 3.47
C ARG A 274 25.19 26.57 3.51
N GLU A 275 26.01 26.95 4.48
CA GLU A 275 27.34 26.39 4.73
C GLU A 275 27.30 24.96 5.29
N ARG A 276 26.14 24.50 5.76
CA ARG A 276 25.99 23.17 6.40
C ARG A 276 25.37 22.13 5.48
N LEU A 277 25.14 22.45 4.21
CA LEU A 277 24.45 21.56 3.27
C LEU A 277 25.22 20.26 3.00
N GLU A 278 26.52 20.23 3.24
CA GLU A 278 27.33 19.01 3.17
C GLU A 278 27.07 18.03 4.32
N ALA A 279 26.69 18.53 5.49
CA ALA A 279 26.18 17.68 6.56
C ALA A 279 24.73 17.28 6.23
N ARG A 280 24.52 16.03 5.83
CA ARG A 280 23.18 15.51 5.50
C ARG A 280 22.41 15.11 6.77
N PRO A 281 21.22 15.70 7.05
CA PRO A 281 20.46 15.45 8.28
C PRO A 281 20.17 13.98 8.60
N ALA A 282 19.84 13.15 7.60
CA ALA A 282 19.48 11.75 7.82
C ALA A 282 20.67 10.77 7.69
N ALA A 283 21.86 11.23 7.32
CA ALA A 283 22.97 10.34 6.98
C ALA A 283 23.45 9.45 8.14
N LEU A 284 23.44 9.96 9.38
CA LEU A 284 23.84 9.19 10.55
C LEU A 284 22.87 8.04 10.84
N GLU A 285 21.57 8.29 10.77
CA GLU A 285 20.53 7.27 10.95
C GLU A 285 20.54 6.26 9.80
N GLU A 286 20.74 6.70 8.55
CA GLU A 286 20.89 5.80 7.41
C GLU A 286 22.10 4.86 7.57
N ALA A 287 23.21 5.36 8.10
CA ALA A 287 24.40 4.56 8.38
C ALA A 287 24.15 3.52 9.49
N ARG A 288 23.42 3.89 10.55
CA ARG A 288 23.00 2.97 11.62
C ARG A 288 22.10 1.86 11.07
N GLU A 289 21.03 2.22 10.35
CA GLU A 289 20.12 1.27 9.71
C GLU A 289 20.83 0.35 8.70
N ALA A 290 21.83 0.86 7.97
CA ALA A 290 22.64 0.04 7.07
C ALA A 290 23.52 -0.96 7.82
N ALA A 291 24.14 -0.56 8.93
CA ALA A 291 24.93 -1.44 9.79
C ALA A 291 24.06 -2.54 10.41
N GLU A 292 22.87 -2.21 10.89
CA GLU A 292 21.91 -3.18 11.44
C GLU A 292 21.46 -4.19 10.39
N ARG A 293 21.14 -3.74 9.17
CA ARG A 293 20.79 -4.64 8.05
C ARG A 293 21.94 -5.56 7.68
N ALA A 294 23.17 -5.05 7.66
CA ALA A 294 24.36 -5.85 7.39
C ALA A 294 24.57 -6.91 8.48
N ALA A 295 24.44 -6.53 9.76
CA ALA A 295 24.53 -7.46 10.89
C ALA A 295 23.45 -8.55 10.83
N HIS A 296 22.20 -8.17 10.51
CA HIS A 296 21.11 -9.13 10.35
C HIS A 296 21.35 -10.10 9.18
N ALA A 297 21.82 -9.60 8.04
CA ALA A 297 22.17 -10.44 6.89
C ALA A 297 23.31 -11.42 7.22
N ALA A 298 24.35 -10.95 7.93
CA ALA A 298 25.44 -11.79 8.40
C ALA A 298 24.95 -12.89 9.36
N HIS A 299 24.04 -12.55 10.28
CA HIS A 299 23.43 -13.52 11.19
C HIS A 299 22.65 -14.61 10.45
N LEU A 300 21.83 -14.25 9.46
CA LEU A 300 21.11 -15.21 8.63
C LEU A 300 22.05 -16.10 7.81
N ALA A 301 23.14 -15.54 7.29
CA ALA A 301 24.16 -16.32 6.58
C ALA A 301 24.84 -17.34 7.50
N ALA A 302 25.19 -16.93 8.73
CA ALA A 302 25.76 -17.81 9.74
C ALA A 302 24.79 -18.93 10.14
N GLN A 303 23.50 -18.64 10.34
CA GLN A 303 22.49 -19.66 10.62
C GLN A 303 22.38 -20.68 9.48
N ARG A 304 22.37 -20.22 8.23
CA ARG A 304 22.33 -21.11 7.06
C ARG A 304 23.56 -22.00 6.98
N ALA A 305 24.76 -21.44 7.20
CA ALA A 305 26.00 -22.21 7.24
C ALA A 305 25.96 -23.28 8.34
N ALA A 306 25.58 -22.92 9.57
CA ALA A 306 25.44 -23.86 10.68
C ALA A 306 24.41 -24.97 10.39
N HIS A 307 23.29 -24.64 9.74
CA HIS A 307 22.30 -25.63 9.33
C HIS A 307 22.88 -26.63 8.31
N THR A 308 23.63 -26.14 7.31
CA THR A 308 24.27 -27.01 6.31
C THR A 308 25.32 -27.93 6.93
N GLU A 309 26.10 -27.42 7.89
CA GLU A 309 27.10 -28.21 8.62
C GLU A 309 26.43 -29.29 9.47
N HIS A 310 25.38 -28.92 10.23
CA HIS A 310 24.61 -29.87 11.01
C HIS A 310 23.95 -30.96 10.12
N ALA A 311 23.45 -30.59 8.93
CA ALA A 311 22.92 -31.57 7.98
C ALA A 311 24.00 -32.53 7.47
N ARG A 312 25.20 -32.05 7.17
CA ARG A 312 26.36 -32.88 6.78
C ARG A 312 26.79 -33.81 7.91
N ALA A 313 26.91 -33.30 9.14
CA ALA A 313 27.25 -34.10 10.31
C ALA A 313 26.22 -35.21 10.57
N ARG A 314 24.92 -34.90 10.42
CA ARG A 314 23.86 -35.92 10.52
C ARG A 314 23.98 -37.00 9.44
N GLU A 315 24.32 -36.62 8.21
CA GLU A 315 24.51 -37.59 7.12
C GLU A 315 25.73 -38.49 7.37
N ILE A 316 26.85 -37.94 7.84
CA ILE A 316 28.03 -38.71 8.26
C ILE A 316 27.63 -39.68 9.39
N GLY A 317 26.91 -39.20 10.41
CA GLY A 317 26.41 -40.01 11.51
C GLY A 317 25.50 -41.15 11.02
N ARG A 318 24.58 -40.88 10.09
CA ARG A 318 23.72 -41.92 9.48
C ARG A 318 24.54 -42.99 8.77
N ARG A 319 25.58 -42.61 8.03
CA ARG A 319 26.46 -43.57 7.34
C ARG A 319 27.32 -44.38 8.30
N ALA A 320 27.64 -43.84 9.47
CA ALA A 320 28.39 -44.55 10.50
C ALA A 320 27.54 -45.58 11.27
N VAL A 321 26.21 -45.51 11.19
CA VAL A 321 25.30 -46.52 11.75
C VAL A 321 25.58 -47.87 11.08
N GLY A 322 25.88 -48.88 11.89
CA GLY A 322 26.25 -50.22 11.42
C GLY A 322 27.75 -50.41 11.14
N GLY A 323 28.58 -49.36 11.26
CA GLY A 323 30.04 -49.47 11.19
C GLY A 323 30.65 -50.22 12.38
N ALA A 324 31.93 -50.59 12.26
CA ALA A 324 32.66 -51.35 13.30
C ALA A 324 32.61 -50.68 14.69
N GLY A 325 32.72 -49.34 14.75
CA GLY A 325 32.60 -48.61 16.02
C GLY A 325 31.18 -48.64 16.60
N HIS A 326 30.15 -48.43 15.78
CA HIS A 326 28.75 -48.48 16.21
C HIS A 326 28.35 -49.87 16.72
N THR A 327 28.80 -50.92 16.04
CA THR A 327 28.55 -52.31 16.42
C THR A 327 29.26 -52.69 17.72
N ALA A 328 30.53 -52.28 17.89
CA ALA A 328 31.27 -52.45 19.15
C ALA A 328 30.58 -51.73 20.34
N ALA A 329 30.14 -50.48 20.14
CA ALA A 329 29.43 -49.72 21.17
C ALA A 329 28.08 -50.39 21.54
N ARG A 330 27.33 -50.89 20.56
CA ARG A 330 26.10 -51.66 20.79
C ARG A 330 26.35 -52.95 21.57
N ALA A 331 27.42 -53.67 21.25
CA ALA A 331 27.80 -54.89 21.96
C ALA A 331 28.16 -54.58 23.43
N ALA A 332 28.95 -53.54 23.68
CA ALA A 332 29.29 -53.09 25.03
C ALA A 332 28.04 -52.67 25.84
N ALA A 333 27.12 -51.92 25.22
CA ALA A 333 25.86 -51.53 25.84
C ALA A 333 24.98 -52.76 26.18
N ALA A 334 24.93 -53.77 25.30
CA ALA A 334 24.19 -55.00 25.57
C ALA A 334 24.80 -55.80 26.75
N VAL A 335 26.13 -55.82 26.88
CA VAL A 335 26.80 -56.43 28.03
C VAL A 335 26.46 -55.67 29.32
N ALA A 336 26.52 -54.33 29.30
CA ALA A 336 26.15 -53.51 30.44
C ALA A 336 24.68 -53.70 30.85
N ALA A 337 23.76 -53.76 29.88
CA ALA A 337 22.34 -54.00 30.11
C ALA A 337 22.09 -55.38 30.75
N ARG A 338 22.76 -56.42 30.27
CA ARG A 338 22.69 -57.77 30.85
C ARG A 338 23.19 -57.80 32.29
N ARG A 339 24.33 -57.14 32.59
CA ARG A 339 24.84 -57.01 33.96
C ARG A 339 23.87 -56.26 34.87
N GLY A 340 23.27 -55.18 34.38
CA GLY A 340 22.26 -54.42 35.11
C GLY A 340 20.99 -55.24 35.39
N ALA A 341 20.51 -56.00 34.41
CA ALA A 341 19.38 -56.91 34.58
C ALA A 341 19.68 -57.99 35.62
N HIS A 342 20.87 -58.61 35.56
CA HIS A 342 21.31 -59.60 36.53
C HIS A 342 21.34 -59.04 37.96
N LYS A 343 21.92 -57.84 38.16
CA LYS A 343 21.91 -57.16 39.46
C LYS A 343 20.50 -56.91 40.00
N ARG A 344 19.56 -56.51 39.12
CA ARG A 344 18.15 -56.32 39.52
C ARG A 344 17.49 -57.64 39.90
N THR A 345 17.71 -58.70 39.14
CA THR A 345 17.16 -60.02 39.48
C THR A 345 17.72 -60.57 40.78
N THR A 346 19.02 -60.38 41.04
CA THR A 346 19.64 -60.81 42.32
C THR A 346 19.12 -59.99 43.50
N ALA A 347 18.94 -58.67 43.32
CA ALA A 347 18.36 -57.81 44.36
C ALA A 347 16.91 -58.20 44.66
N ALA A 348 16.09 -58.45 43.63
CA ALA A 348 14.71 -58.90 43.78
C ALA A 348 14.62 -60.29 44.46
N ALA A 349 15.53 -61.21 44.14
CA ALA A 349 15.60 -62.51 44.80
C ALA A 349 16.00 -62.40 46.29
N ALA A 350 16.95 -61.52 46.61
CA ALA A 350 17.32 -61.25 48.01
C ALA A 350 16.16 -60.61 48.79
N GLU A 351 15.42 -59.69 48.17
CA GLU A 351 14.25 -59.05 48.78
C GLU A 351 13.07 -60.03 48.95
N ALA A 352 12.89 -60.98 48.03
CA ALA A 352 11.92 -62.06 48.17
C ALA A 352 12.30 -62.99 49.33
N ALA A 353 13.58 -63.37 49.44
CA ALA A 353 14.08 -64.22 50.53
C ALA A 353 13.95 -63.55 51.91
N THR A 354 14.20 -62.23 52.03
CA THR A 354 13.97 -61.51 53.29
C THR A 354 12.49 -61.44 53.67
N ARG A 355 11.60 -61.26 52.68
CA ARG A 355 10.14 -61.30 52.91
C ARG A 355 9.68 -62.70 53.35
N GLU A 356 10.17 -63.75 52.71
CA GLU A 356 9.84 -65.14 53.06
C GLU A 356 10.33 -65.51 54.46
N ALA A 357 11.57 -65.12 54.82
CA ALA A 357 12.09 -65.28 56.17
C ALA A 357 11.28 -64.51 57.22
N ALA A 358 10.80 -63.30 56.90
CA ALA A 358 9.93 -62.54 57.79
C ALA A 358 8.55 -63.20 57.98
N VAL A 359 7.98 -63.80 56.93
CA VAL A 359 6.74 -64.57 57.00
C VAL A 359 6.91 -65.84 57.84
N GLU A 360 7.99 -66.58 57.65
CA GLU A 360 8.29 -67.77 58.46
C GLU A 360 8.55 -67.43 59.94
N ALA A 361 9.25 -66.32 60.24
CA ALA A 361 9.41 -65.84 61.61
C ALA A 361 8.07 -65.45 62.26
N ALA A 362 7.12 -64.91 61.48
CA ALA A 362 5.77 -64.60 61.96
C ALA A 362 4.92 -65.87 62.20
N ARG A 363 5.17 -66.95 61.44
CA ARG A 363 4.53 -68.26 61.59
C ARG A 363 5.14 -69.11 62.71
N GLY A 364 6.44 -69.00 62.95
CA GLY A 364 7.22 -69.80 63.91
C GLY A 364 7.23 -69.27 65.34
N ARG A 365 6.31 -68.37 65.71
CA ARG A 365 6.18 -67.88 67.09
C ARG A 365 5.20 -68.79 67.85
N PRO A 366 5.64 -69.61 68.82
CA PRO A 366 4.72 -70.26 69.74
C PRO A 366 4.13 -69.19 70.68
N MET A 367 2.87 -69.41 71.10
CA MET A 367 2.18 -68.58 72.10
C MET A 367 2.92 -68.50 73.43
#